data_AF-A0A251TI47-F1
#
_entry.id   AF-A0A251TI47-F1
#
_cell.length_a   1.000
_cell.length_b   1.000
_cell.length_c   1.000
_cell.angle_alpha   90.00
_cell.angle_beta   90.00
_cell.angle_gamma   90.00
#
_symmetry.space_group_name_H-M   'P 1'
#
loop_
_entity.id
_entity.type
_entity.pdbx_description
1 polymer ?
#
loop_
_entity_poly.entity_id
_entity_poly.type
_entity_poly.pdbx_seq_one_letter_code
_entity_poly.pdbx_strand_id
1 'polypeptide(L)'
;MVLCHALDGLYTDLSRKLQIGTLFSDLFKHYSLSKAIYDDSNLKNLLNIYKENADDEAQVFFLNPSSINWKDYYMNTHLPGLVKYAIK
;
A
#
# COMPACT_ATOMS: atom_id res chain seq x y z
N MET A 1 30.67 -21.84 -18.10
CA MET A 1 30.13 -20.49 -18.39
C MET A 1 28.61 -20.43 -18.21
N VAL A 2 27.82 -21.33 -18.82
CA VAL A 2 26.35 -21.37 -18.66
C VAL A 2 25.88 -21.54 -17.20
N LEU A 3 26.53 -22.43 -16.44
CA LEU A 3 26.21 -22.63 -15.01
C LEU A 3 26.48 -21.38 -14.16
N CYS A 4 27.57 -20.66 -14.42
CA CYS A 4 27.90 -19.43 -13.70
C CYS A 4 26.86 -18.34 -13.96
N HIS A 5 26.44 -18.15 -15.22
CA HIS A 5 25.38 -17.20 -15.55
C HIS A 5 24.02 -17.58 -14.94
N ALA A 6 23.69 -18.88 -14.88
CA ALA A 6 22.47 -19.34 -14.23
C ALA A 6 22.50 -19.09 -12.71
N LEU A 7 23.64 -19.33 -12.06
CA LEU A 7 23.83 -19.04 -10.63
C LEU A 7 23.80 -17.55 -10.34
N ASP A 8 24.45 -16.73 -11.17
CA ASP A 8 24.43 -15.27 -11.05
C ASP A 8 22.99 -14.74 -11.17
N GLY A 9 22.23 -15.20 -12.17
CA GLY A 9 20.83 -14.80 -12.34
C GLY A 9 19.96 -15.17 -11.14
N LEU A 10 20.16 -16.37 -10.57
CA LEU A 10 19.43 -16.84 -9.40
C LEU A 10 19.80 -16.04 -8.14
N TYR A 11 21.09 -15.72 -7.96
CA TYR A 11 21.56 -14.85 -6.89
C TYR A 11 20.98 -13.44 -7.00
N THR A 12 21.01 -12.84 -8.19
CA THR A 12 20.46 -11.49 -8.42
C THR A 12 18.95 -11.45 -8.14
N ASP A 13 18.19 -12.45 -8.58
CA ASP A 13 16.74 -12.50 -8.30
C ASP A 13 16.44 -12.66 -6.80
N LEU A 14 17.16 -13.55 -6.11
CA LEU A 14 17.02 -13.72 -4.66
C LEU A 14 17.39 -12.43 -3.90
N SER A 15 18.50 -11.79 -4.26
CA SER A 15 18.94 -10.53 -3.66
C SER A 15 17.90 -9.42 -3.83
N ARG A 16 17.34 -9.27 -5.04
CA ARG A 16 16.26 -8.32 -5.33
C ARG A 16 15.00 -8.62 -4.51
N LYS A 17 14.58 -9.89 -4.41
CA LYS A 17 13.43 -10.30 -3.59
C LYS A 17 13.64 -9.97 -2.11
N LEU A 18 14.85 -10.20 -1.59
CA LEU A 18 15.20 -9.87 -0.21
C LEU A 18 15.11 -8.35 0.03
N GLN A 19 15.67 -7.53 -0.86
CA GLN A 19 15.61 -6.07 -0.76
C GLN A 19 14.17 -5.54 -0.74
N ILE A 20 13.31 -6.05 -1.62
CA ILE A 20 11.88 -5.69 -1.64
C ILE A 20 11.22 -6.06 -0.29
N GLY A 21 11.52 -7.25 0.24
CA GLY A 21 10.99 -7.69 1.53
C GLY A 21 11.44 -6.81 2.70
N THR A 22 12.74 -6.44 2.74
CA THR A 22 13.27 -5.54 3.76
C THR A 22 12.62 -4.16 3.70
N LEU A 23 12.52 -3.57 2.51
CA LEU A 23 11.87 -2.28 2.36
C LEU A 23 10.38 -2.35 2.71
N PHE A 24 9.68 -3.39 2.29
CA PHE A 24 8.28 -3.60 2.69
C PHE A 24 8.16 -3.60 4.22
N SER A 25 9.03 -4.34 4.90
CA SER A 25 9.10 -4.35 6.36
C SER A 25 9.35 -2.94 6.91
N ASP A 26 10.30 -2.17 6.35
CA ASP A 26 10.61 -0.83 6.84
C ASP A 26 9.48 0.19 6.62
N LEU A 27 8.82 0.15 5.46
CA LEU A 27 7.69 1.02 5.12
C LEU A 27 6.47 0.68 5.98
N PHE A 28 6.14 -0.60 6.06
CA PHE A 28 4.92 -1.05 6.69
C PHE A 28 5.10 -1.42 8.16
N LYS A 29 6.29 -1.33 8.76
CA LYS A 29 6.49 -1.68 10.19
C LYS A 29 5.49 -1.02 11.12
N HIS A 30 5.17 0.26 10.88
CA HIS A 30 4.24 1.01 11.72
C HIS A 30 2.80 0.51 11.58
N TYR A 31 2.46 -0.20 10.51
CA TYR A 31 1.14 -0.79 10.28
C TYR A 31 1.11 -2.29 10.60
N SER A 32 2.11 -3.05 10.16
CA SER A 32 2.18 -4.50 10.26
C SER A 32 2.73 -5.01 11.60
N LEU A 33 3.56 -4.23 12.28
CA LEU A 33 4.15 -4.60 13.58
C LEU A 33 3.57 -3.83 14.76
N SER A 34 2.68 -2.87 14.49
CA SER A 34 2.00 -2.11 15.53
C SER A 34 0.92 -2.96 16.20
N LYS A 35 0.87 -2.90 17.53
CA LYS A 35 -0.25 -3.44 18.32
C LYS A 35 -1.40 -2.43 18.47
N ALA A 36 -1.27 -1.25 17.87
CA ALA A 36 -2.32 -0.25 17.91
C ALA A 36 -3.52 -0.74 17.09
N ILE A 37 -4.71 -0.51 17.63
CA ILE A 37 -5.96 -0.67 16.88
C ILE A 37 -6.24 0.68 16.24
N TYR A 38 -6.29 0.70 14.91
CA TYR A 38 -6.68 1.88 14.15
C TYR A 38 -8.20 1.89 14.02
N ASP A 39 -8.85 2.68 14.86
CA ASP A 39 -10.29 2.91 14.79
C ASP A 39 -10.60 4.03 13.76
N ASP A 40 -11.60 3.81 12.93
CA ASP A 40 -12.04 4.73 11.90
C ASP A 40 -13.23 5.60 12.35
N SER A 41 -13.63 5.57 13.63
CA SER A 41 -14.74 6.36 14.17
C SER A 41 -14.65 7.85 13.84
N ASN A 42 -13.47 8.46 13.89
CA ASN A 42 -13.30 9.87 13.53
C ASN A 42 -13.59 10.13 12.04
N LEU A 43 -13.13 9.23 11.17
CA LEU A 43 -13.42 9.30 9.74
C LEU A 43 -14.92 9.12 9.48
N LYS A 44 -15.56 8.13 10.13
CA LYS A 44 -17.00 7.89 10.04
C LYS A 44 -17.81 9.09 10.51
N ASN A 45 -17.42 9.71 11.62
CA ASN A 45 -18.09 10.88 12.16
C ASN A 45 -17.95 12.09 11.21
N LEU A 46 -16.75 12.31 10.67
CA LEU A 46 -16.50 13.33 9.66
C LEU A 46 -17.36 13.10 8.41
N LEU A 47 -17.43 11.85 7.93
CA LEU A 47 -18.27 11.48 6.79
C LEU A 47 -19.77 11.69 7.05
N ASN A 48 -20.24 11.42 8.28
CA ASN A 48 -21.64 11.67 8.64
C ASN A 48 -21.97 13.16 8.65
N ILE A 49 -21.14 13.98 9.31
CA ILE A 49 -21.28 15.45 9.29
C ILE A 49 -21.27 15.94 7.84
N TYR A 50 -20.37 15.41 7.01
CA TYR A 50 -20.28 15.80 5.62
C TYR A 50 -21.53 15.43 4.81
N LYS A 51 -22.07 14.21 4.98
CA LYS A 51 -23.33 13.78 4.34
C LYS A 51 -24.54 14.61 4.76
N GLU A 52 -24.56 15.10 5.99
CA GLU A 52 -25.65 15.93 6.51
C GLU A 52 -25.60 17.37 6.02
N ASN A 53 -24.43 17.89 5.64
CA ASN A 53 -24.21 19.32 5.40
C ASN A 53 -23.78 19.67 3.96
N ALA A 54 -23.55 18.70 3.08
CA ALA A 54 -22.93 18.97 1.79
C ALA A 54 -23.91 18.79 0.62
N ASP A 55 -24.00 19.83 -0.24
CA ASP A 55 -24.72 19.85 -1.52
C ASP A 55 -24.08 18.90 -2.55
N ASP A 56 -24.64 18.74 -3.75
CA ASP A 56 -24.28 17.74 -4.78
C ASP A 56 -22.76 17.53 -5.05
N GLU A 57 -21.90 18.54 -4.83
CA GLU A 57 -20.44 18.43 -4.91
C GLU A 57 -19.81 17.49 -3.87
N ALA A 58 -20.52 17.18 -2.78
CA ALA A 58 -20.10 16.25 -1.73
C ALA A 58 -19.80 14.83 -2.24
N GLN A 59 -20.49 14.43 -3.32
CA GLN A 59 -20.35 13.11 -3.90
C GLN A 59 -18.97 12.89 -4.54
N VAL A 60 -18.23 13.97 -4.84
CA VAL A 60 -16.91 13.91 -5.50
C VAL A 60 -15.82 13.40 -4.53
N PHE A 61 -15.98 13.61 -3.23
CA PHE A 61 -15.01 13.20 -2.19
C PHE A 61 -15.48 12.00 -1.37
N PHE A 62 -16.20 11.06 -1.98
CA PHE A 62 -16.67 9.86 -1.29
C PHE A 62 -15.51 8.90 -0.96
N LEU A 63 -14.82 9.17 0.14
CA LEU A 63 -13.81 8.29 0.71
C LEU A 63 -14.52 7.16 1.47
N ASN A 64 -14.92 6.12 0.73
CA ASN A 64 -15.34 4.86 1.34
C ASN A 64 -14.22 3.82 1.18
N PRO A 65 -13.40 3.58 2.21
CA PRO A 65 -12.37 2.54 2.18
C PRO A 65 -12.92 1.18 1.76
N SER A 66 -14.17 0.87 2.12
CA SER A 66 -14.82 -0.40 1.81
C SER A 66 -15.19 -0.57 0.35
N SER A 67 -15.25 0.51 -0.45
CA SER A 67 -15.53 0.41 -1.90
C SER A 67 -14.27 0.13 -2.73
N ILE A 68 -13.09 0.19 -2.12
CA ILE A 68 -11.82 -0.06 -2.81
C ILE A 68 -11.62 -1.58 -2.89
N ASN A 69 -11.34 -2.08 -4.10
CA ASN A 69 -10.76 -3.40 -4.24
C ASN A 69 -9.30 -3.35 -3.75
N TRP A 70 -9.10 -3.55 -2.45
CA TRP A 70 -7.78 -3.41 -1.82
C TRP A 70 -6.73 -4.30 -2.44
N LYS A 71 -7.08 -5.53 -2.83
CA LYS A 71 -6.13 -6.44 -3.48
C LYS A 71 -5.64 -5.87 -4.80
N ASP A 72 -6.56 -5.41 -5.64
CA ASP A 72 -6.22 -4.83 -6.94
C ASP A 72 -5.43 -3.52 -6.78
N TYR A 73 -5.93 -2.60 -5.96
CA TYR A 73 -5.25 -1.34 -5.67
C TYR A 73 -3.81 -1.56 -5.17
N TYR A 74 -3.63 -2.49 -4.23
CA TYR A 74 -2.32 -2.71 -3.63
C TYR A 74 -1.32 -3.28 -4.65
N MET A 75 -1.74 -4.27 -5.43
CA MET A 75 -0.88 -4.98 -6.39
C MET A 75 -0.58 -4.15 -7.63
N ASN A 76 -1.57 -3.41 -8.14
CA ASN A 76 -1.49 -2.76 -9.44
C ASN A 76 -1.24 -1.26 -9.37
N THR A 77 -1.49 -0.61 -8.23
CA THR A 77 -1.28 0.84 -8.07
C THR A 77 -0.28 1.15 -6.97
N HIS A 78 -0.51 0.66 -5.75
CA HIS A 78 0.24 1.10 -4.56
C HIS A 78 1.69 0.59 -4.57
N LEU A 79 1.91 -0.72 -4.69
CA LEU A 79 3.26 -1.29 -4.72
C LEU A 79 4.09 -0.78 -5.92
N PRO A 80 3.58 -0.76 -7.17
CA PRO A 80 4.32 -0.19 -8.29
C PRO A 80 4.66 1.28 -8.09
N GLY A 81 3.73 2.07 -7.53
CA GLY A 81 3.97 3.49 -7.21
C GLY A 81 5.06 3.68 -6.16
N LEU A 82 5.03 2.90 -5.08
CA LEU A 82 6.09 2.87 -4.08
C LEU A 82 7.44 2.53 -4.71
N VAL A 83 7.50 1.49 -5.53
CA VAL A 83 8.74 1.07 -6.20
C VAL A 83 9.29 2.16 -7.11
N LYS A 84 8.41 2.87 -7.83
CA LYS A 84 8.82 3.90 -8.78
C LYS A 84 9.25 5.22 -8.12
N TYR A 85 8.63 5.58 -7.00
CA TYR A 85 8.74 6.94 -6.45
C TYR A 85 9.30 7.00 -5.03
N ALA A 86 9.05 5.98 -4.20
CA ALA A 86 9.51 5.96 -2.82
C ALA A 86 10.84 5.20 -2.65
N ILE A 87 11.08 4.19 -3.49
CA ILE A 87 12.39 3.54 -3.61
C ILE A 87 13.18 4.28 -4.68
N LYS A 88 14.34 4.80 -4.30
CA LYS A 88 15.39 5.23 -5.25
C LYS A 88 16.46 4.16 -5.31
#